data_AF-A0A2N2M890-F1
#
_entry.id   AF-A0A2N2M890-F1
#
_cell.length_a   1.000
_cell.length_b   1.000
_cell.length_c   1.000
_cell.angle_alpha   90.00
_cell.angle_beta   90.00
_cell.angle_gamma   90.00
#
_symmetry.space_group_name_H-M   'P 1'
#
loop_
_entity.id
_entity.type
_entity.pdbx_description
1 polymer ?
#
loop_
_entity_poly.entity_id
_entity_poly.type
_entity_poly.pdbx_seq_one_letter_code
_entity_poly.pdbx_strand_id
1 'polypeptide(L)'
;MDILHLVDRLEELFNESKPIWFTHSVVVDEDRMLDLIDQMRITIPDEIKKAQQLLAQRDRVLAQAQEEANRTIALAREKSEKLVDKDPTTLAAQVRAEQIVN
;
A
#
# COMPACT_ATOMS: atom_id res chain seq x y z
N MET A 1 0.59 -20.85 -8.12
CA MET A 1 0.81 -20.54 -9.54
C MET A 1 0.35 -19.12 -9.73
N ASP A 2 1.19 -18.24 -10.26
CA ASP A 2 0.74 -16.86 -10.46
C ASP A 2 -0.22 -16.75 -11.64
N ILE A 3 -1.11 -15.76 -11.59
CA ILE A 3 -2.06 -15.46 -12.66
C ILE A 3 -1.37 -15.30 -14.03
N LEU A 4 -0.16 -14.72 -14.07
CA LEU A 4 0.61 -14.58 -15.31
C LEU A 4 0.95 -15.95 -15.91
N HIS A 5 1.41 -16.90 -15.10
CA HIS A 5 1.77 -18.22 -15.59
C HIS A 5 0.56 -19.01 -16.13
N LEU A 6 -0.64 -18.75 -15.59
CA LEU A 6 -1.87 -19.32 -16.13
C LEU A 6 -2.26 -18.69 -17.47
N VAL A 7 -2.00 -17.39 -17.64
CA VAL A 7 -2.19 -16.69 -18.92
C VAL A 7 -1.19 -17.19 -19.96
N ASP A 8 0.08 -17.34 -19.60
CA ASP A 8 1.13 -17.86 -20.49
C ASP A 8 0.79 -19.28 -20.98
N ARG A 9 0.30 -20.14 -20.08
CA ARG A 9 -0.17 -21.49 -20.43
C ARG A 9 -1.40 -21.49 -21.34
N LEU A 10 -2.30 -20.51 -21.17
CA LEU A 10 -3.44 -20.35 -22.09
C LEU A 10 -2.95 -19.97 -23.48
N GLU A 11 -2.03 -19.00 -23.56
CA GLU A 11 -1.42 -18.57 -24.81
C GLU A 11 -0.68 -19.72 -25.51
N GLU A 12 0.09 -20.50 -24.76
CA GLU A 12 0.76 -21.72 -25.25
C GLU A 12 -0.25 -22.74 -25.80
N LEU A 13 -1.34 -23.00 -25.07
CA LEU A 13 -2.42 -23.89 -25.51
C LEU A 13 -3.00 -23.44 -26.86
N PHE A 14 -3.24 -22.13 -27.04
CA PHE A 14 -3.73 -21.58 -28.30
C PHE A 14 -2.69 -21.64 -29.43
N ASN A 15 -1.41 -21.44 -29.13
CA ASN A 15 -0.32 -21.52 -30.12
C ASN A 15 -0.05 -22.97 -30.58
N GLU A 16 -0.21 -23.95 -29.69
CA GLU A 16 -0.09 -25.39 -30.02
C GLU A 16 -1.31 -25.93 -30.78
N SER A 17 -2.42 -25.20 -30.78
CA SER A 17 -3.69 -25.66 -31.34
C SER A 17 -3.68 -25.69 -32.87
N LYS A 18 -4.34 -26.70 -33.45
CA LYS A 18 -4.38 -26.86 -34.91
C LYS A 18 -5.36 -25.87 -35.54
N PRO A 19 -4.93 -24.96 -36.43
CA PRO A 19 -5.83 -24.03 -37.08
C PRO A 19 -6.72 -24.73 -38.11
N ILE A 20 -7.98 -24.30 -38.20
CA ILE A 20 -8.94 -24.82 -39.18
C ILE A 20 -8.85 -23.96 -40.46
N TRP A 21 -8.51 -24.58 -41.59
CA TRP A 21 -8.37 -23.90 -42.88
C TRP A 21 -9.62 -23.10 -43.26
N PHE A 22 -9.42 -21.90 -43.81
CA PHE A 22 -10.45 -20.92 -44.17
C PHE A 22 -11.24 -20.31 -43.00
N THR A 23 -10.79 -20.49 -41.74
CA THR A 23 -11.42 -19.89 -40.56
C THR A 23 -10.39 -19.22 -39.64
N HIS A 24 -10.86 -18.40 -38.70
CA HIS A 24 -10.06 -17.87 -37.59
C HIS A 24 -10.18 -18.75 -36.33
N SER A 25 -10.54 -20.02 -36.49
CA SER A 25 -10.80 -20.94 -35.39
C SER A 25 -9.67 -21.96 -35.25
N VAL A 26 -9.40 -22.34 -34.00
CA VAL A 26 -8.39 -23.34 -33.65
C VAL A 26 -9.02 -24.50 -32.90
N VAL A 27 -8.49 -25.70 -33.11
CA VAL A 27 -8.90 -26.90 -32.37
C VAL A 27 -8.06 -27.01 -31.11
N VAL A 28 -8.74 -26.91 -29.97
CA VAL A 28 -8.15 -26.96 -28.63
C VAL A 28 -8.55 -28.26 -27.94
N ASP A 29 -7.66 -28.81 -27.11
CA ASP A 29 -7.98 -29.90 -26.19
C ASP A 29 -8.89 -29.38 -25.06
N GLU A 30 -10.11 -29.91 -25.00
CA GLU A 30 -11.14 -29.48 -24.05
C GLU A 30 -10.72 -29.74 -22.60
N ASP A 31 -10.15 -30.90 -22.29
CA ASP A 31 -9.75 -31.27 -20.94
C ASP A 31 -8.65 -30.34 -20.43
N ARG A 32 -7.62 -30.08 -21.25
CA ARG A 32 -6.54 -29.13 -20.91
C ARG A 32 -7.07 -27.70 -20.71
N MET A 33 -8.06 -27.29 -21.50
CA MET A 33 -8.65 -25.95 -21.41
C MET A 33 -9.48 -25.79 -20.13
N LEU A 34 -10.30 -26.78 -19.80
CA LEU A 34 -11.13 -26.79 -18.59
C LEU A 34 -10.27 -26.83 -17.31
N ASP A 35 -9.23 -27.66 -17.29
CA ASP A 35 -8.27 -27.71 -16.17
C ASP A 35 -7.62 -26.35 -15.88
N LEU A 36 -7.31 -25.61 -16.94
CA LEU A 36 -6.68 -24.30 -16.83
C LEU A 36 -7.68 -23.24 -16.33
N ILE A 37 -8.94 -23.31 -16.78
CA ILE A 37 -10.03 -22.46 -16.29
C ILE A 37 -10.27 -22.71 -14.80
N ASP A 38 -10.29 -23.97 -14.36
CA ASP A 38 -10.47 -24.31 -12.94
C ASP A 38 -9.32 -23.80 -12.07
N GLN A 39 -8.08 -23.93 -12.55
CA GLN A 39 -6.91 -23.37 -11.86
C GLN A 39 -6.98 -21.84 -11.74
N MET A 40 -7.40 -21.15 -12.81
CA MET A 40 -7.64 -19.70 -12.78
C MET A 40 -8.73 -19.32 -11.77
N ARG A 41 -9.83 -20.08 -11.74
CA ARG A 41 -10.95 -19.83 -10.83
C ARG A 41 -10.57 -19.97 -9.36
N ILE A 42 -9.61 -20.85 -9.04
CA ILE A 42 -9.11 -21.01 -7.68
C ILE A 42 -8.10 -19.91 -7.33
N THR A 43 -7.17 -19.62 -8.24
CA THR A 43 -5.99 -18.81 -7.89
C THR A 43 -6.24 -17.30 -7.99
N ILE A 44 -6.97 -16.86 -9.02
CA ILE A 44 -7.21 -15.43 -9.27
C ILE A 44 -7.92 -14.73 -8.08
N PRO A 45 -8.99 -15.31 -7.49
CA PRO A 45 -9.66 -14.65 -6.36
C PRO A 45 -8.77 -14.45 -5.15
N ASP A 46 -7.88 -15.41 -4.87
CA ASP A 46 -6.98 -15.35 -3.72
C ASP A 46 -5.88 -14.30 -3.91
N GLU A 47 -5.29 -14.21 -5.10
CA GLU A 47 -4.34 -13.15 -5.43
C GLU A 47 -4.98 -11.75 -5.35
N ILE A 48 -6.22 -11.59 -5.83
CA ILE A 48 -6.96 -10.32 -5.73
C ILE A 48 -7.22 -9.97 -4.25
N LYS A 49 -7.67 -10.93 -3.43
CA LYS A 49 -7.90 -10.71 -2.01
C LYS A 49 -6.61 -10.29 -1.28
N LYS A 50 -5.49 -10.96 -1.55
CA LYS A 50 -4.18 -10.59 -0.98
C LYS A 50 -3.79 -9.17 -1.37
N ALA A 51 -3.94 -8.81 -2.64
CA ALA A 51 -3.66 -7.45 -3.11
C ALA A 51 -4.53 -6.42 -2.39
N GLN A 52 -5.84 -6.66 -2.25
CA GLN A 52 -6.75 -5.80 -1.50
C GLN A 52 -6.36 -5.68 -0.02
N GLN A 53 -5.95 -6.78 0.62
CA GLN A 53 -5.48 -6.76 2.00
C GLN A 53 -4.20 -5.94 2.15
N LEU A 54 -3.24 -6.07 1.23
CA LEU A 54 -2.01 -5.28 1.24
C LEU A 54 -2.29 -3.78 1.07
N LEU A 55 -3.20 -3.41 0.17
CA LEU A 55 -3.62 -2.02 0.00
C LEU A 55 -4.25 -1.46 1.28
N ALA A 56 -5.16 -2.22 1.91
CA ALA A 56 -5.79 -1.81 3.17
C ALA A 56 -4.78 -1.70 4.32
N GLN A 57 -3.80 -2.60 4.39
CA GLN A 57 -2.71 -2.51 5.37
C GLN A 57 -1.83 -1.29 5.13
N ARG A 58 -1.46 -1.02 3.88
CA ARG A 58 -0.67 0.16 3.48
C ARG A 58 -1.36 1.45 3.90
N ASP A 59 -2.66 1.57 3.65
CA ASP A 59 -3.42 2.76 4.05
C ASP A 59 -3.50 2.91 5.57
N ARG A 60 -3.65 1.81 6.31
CA ARG A 60 -3.61 1.82 7.78
C ARG A 60 -2.25 2.26 8.31
N VAL A 61 -1.16 1.74 7.76
CA VAL A 61 0.21 2.10 8.17
C VAL A 61 0.47 3.58 7.89
N LEU A 62 0.02 4.11 6.75
CA LEU A 62 0.15 5.53 6.45
C LEU A 62 -0.64 6.41 7.42
N ALA A 63 -1.86 6.01 7.77
CA ALA A 63 -2.65 6.74 8.76
C ALA A 63 -1.97 6.77 10.14
N GLN A 64 -1.47 5.62 10.59
CA GLN A 64 -0.74 5.52 11.86
C GLN A 64 0.55 6.36 11.85
N ALA A 65 1.33 6.29 10.78
CA ALA A 65 2.55 7.08 10.64
C ALA A 65 2.27 8.59 10.66
N GLN A 66 1.18 9.03 10.02
CA GLN A 66 0.76 10.43 10.03
C GLN A 66 0.32 10.89 11.43
N GLU A 67 -0.41 10.05 12.16
CA GLU A 67 -0.82 10.32 13.54
C GLU A 67 0.39 10.41 14.47
N GLU A 68 1.33 9.46 14.37
CA GLU A 68 2.57 9.46 15.15
C GLU A 68 3.46 10.66 14.84
N ALA A 69 3.56 11.06 13.56
CA ALA A 69 4.28 12.26 13.16
C ALA A 69 3.66 13.52 13.77
N ASN A 70 2.33 13.67 13.68
CA ASN A 70 1.60 14.80 14.26
C ASN A 70 1.77 14.86 15.77
N ARG A 71 1.67 13.71 16.45
CA ARG A 71 1.90 13.60 17.89
C ARG A 71 3.32 13.99 18.27
N THR A 72 4.31 13.55 17.52
CA THR A 72 5.72 13.87 17.75
C THR A 72 5.97 15.37 17.60
N ILE A 73 5.41 16.00 16.57
CA ILE A 73 5.52 17.45 16.37
C ILE A 73 4.85 18.21 17.52
N ALA A 74 3.67 17.78 17.97
CA ALA A 74 2.98 18.41 19.09
C ALA A 74 3.81 18.33 20.38
N LEU A 75 4.35 17.16 20.71
CA LEU A 75 5.22 16.96 21.87
C LEU A 75 6.52 17.78 21.77
N ALA A 76 7.11 17.89 20.59
CA ALA A 76 8.29 18.71 20.36
C ALA A 76 7.98 20.20 20.59
N ARG A 77 6.84 20.70 20.09
CA ARG A 77 6.40 22.09 20.32
C ARG A 77 6.16 22.36 21.80
N GLU A 78 5.42 21.51 22.49
CA GLU A 78 5.16 21.64 23.93
C GLU A 78 6.47 21.66 24.73
N LYS A 79 7.42 20.79 24.37
CA LYS A 79 8.74 20.75 25.02
C LYS A 79 9.55 22.02 24.75
N SER A 80 9.49 22.55 23.52
CA SER A 80 10.15 23.80 23.16
C SER A 80 9.56 24.99 23.91
N GLU A 81 8.24 25.10 24.02
CA GLU A 81 7.57 26.15 24.81
C GLU A 81 8.00 26.09 26.28
N LYS A 82 7.98 24.89 26.88
CA LYS A 82 8.46 24.68 28.26
C LYS A 82 9.94 25.01 28.46
N LEU A 83 10.77 24.83 27.43
CA LEU A 83 12.19 25.20 27.48
C LEU A 83 12.38 26.71 27.41
N VAL A 84 11.64 27.40 26.54
CA VAL A 84 11.69 28.87 26.41
C VAL A 84 11.18 29.57 27.66
N ASP A 85 10.08 29.09 28.25
CA ASP A 85 9.54 29.63 29.51
C ASP A 85 10.52 29.48 30.68
N LYS A 86 11.30 28.40 30.69
CA LYS A 86 12.31 28.13 31.71
C LYS A 86 13.68 28.68 31.37
N ASP A 87 13.82 29.35 30.22
CA ASP A 87 15.10 29.89 29.81
C ASP A 87 15.48 31.07 30.73
N PRO A 88 16.68 31.05 31.34
CA PRO A 88 17.13 32.10 32.26
C PRO A 88 17.10 33.50 31.63
N THR A 89 17.25 33.57 30.31
CA THR A 89 17.22 34.82 29.54
C THR A 89 15.81 35.39 29.50
N THR A 90 14.78 34.55 29.31
CA THR A 90 13.35 34.94 29.34
C THR A 90 12.94 35.38 30.74
N LEU A 91 13.36 34.65 31.77
CA LEU A 91 13.14 35.02 33.17
C LEU A 91 13.83 36.35 33.53
N ALA A 92 15.10 36.53 33.16
CA ALA A 92 15.82 37.77 33.39
C ALA A 92 15.21 38.97 32.64
N ALA A 93 14.67 38.74 31.43
CA ALA A 93 13.95 39.76 30.67
C ALA A 93 12.63 40.16 31.34
N GLN A 94 11.84 39.20 31.87
CA GLN A 94 10.62 39.48 32.64
C GLN A 94 10.91 40.31 33.89
N VAL A 95 11.91 39.91 34.69
CA VAL A 95 12.30 40.66 35.90
C VAL A 95 12.70 42.09 35.56
N ARG A 96 13.47 42.31 34.48
CA ARG A 96 13.80 43.67 34.01
C ARG A 96 12.58 44.44 33.52
N ALA A 97 11.63 43.81 32.86
CA ALA A 97 10.41 44.47 32.40
C ALA A 97 9.55 44.96 33.58
N GLU A 98 9.38 44.14 34.63
CA GLU A 98 8.67 44.54 35.85
C GLU A 98 9.34 45.72 36.57
N GLN A 99 10.67 45.81 36.52
CA GLN A 99 11.42 46.93 37.09
C GLN A 99 11.30 48.25 36.31
N ILE A 100 10.84 48.22 35.05
CA ILE A 100 10.64 49.42 34.21
C ILE A 100 9.20 49.97 34.38
N VAL A 101 8.25 49.10 34.71
CA VAL A 101 6.83 49.45 34.86
C VAL A 101 6.51 49.95 36.28
N ASN A 102 7.30 49.58 37.29
CA ASN A 102 7.28 50.15 38.64
C ASN A 102 8.23 51.34 38.77
#